data_AF-A0A928VJH1-F1
#
_entry.id   AF-A0A928VJH1-F1
#
_cell.length_a   1.000
_cell.length_b   1.000
_cell.length_c   1.000
_cell.angle_alpha   90.00
_cell.angle_beta   90.00
_cell.angle_gamma   90.00
#
_symmetry.space_group_name_H-M   'P 1'
#
loop_
_entity.id
_entity.type
_entity.pdbx_description
1 polymer ?
#
loop_
_entity_poly.entity_id
_entity_poly.type
_entity_poly.pdbx_seq_one_letter_code
_entity_poly.pdbx_strand_id
1 'polypeptide(L)'
;MESYTQIVWLPSDFLAALLEYYAYESHRKTPEALFAFRKFAKMGIDRWIQDITGWVDPSTIPVEPPPLPDLNLPRHAIDILKSPNVLSANGYRLYLQLQDADKQNKRPTIEELCKGLDIQRPTYHKALKLLDQLSLLPHWVITKTRRQPERLVRDWLRDKLGGEAEAPTPDGPIDLLTDEEVIEVKAVHNWKDGIGHVLVKQRNYPDRQKCLLLFGEADQNLDQIKKRCHEFDIQLGYIPIAYSYDDSAEEIQIRLLE
;
A
#
# COMPACT_ATOMS: atom_id res chain seq x y z
N MET A 1 30.20 -21.64 -17.92
CA MET A 1 31.14 -21.69 -16.78
C MET A 1 31.22 -20.28 -16.24
N GLU A 2 30.22 -19.89 -15.45
CA GLU A 2 30.13 -18.53 -14.92
C GLU A 2 30.82 -18.47 -13.57
N SER A 3 31.81 -17.58 -13.45
CA SER A 3 32.54 -17.32 -12.22
C SER A 3 31.66 -16.48 -11.29
N TYR A 4 31.26 -17.06 -10.16
CA TYR A 4 30.62 -16.31 -9.10
C TYR A 4 31.63 -15.39 -8.42
N THR A 5 31.44 -14.08 -8.54
CA THR A 5 32.15 -13.08 -7.74
C THR A 5 31.78 -13.30 -6.26
N GLN A 6 32.75 -13.66 -5.42
CA GLN A 6 32.55 -13.72 -3.98
C GLN A 6 32.26 -12.32 -3.44
N ILE A 7 31.02 -12.10 -3.01
CA ILE A 7 30.63 -10.89 -2.28
C ILE A 7 31.17 -11.01 -0.86
N VAL A 8 32.05 -10.10 -0.47
CA VAL A 8 32.56 -10.00 0.91
C VAL A 8 31.71 -8.98 1.66
N TRP A 9 31.04 -9.43 2.72
CA TRP A 9 30.24 -8.58 3.60
C TRP A 9 31.13 -7.98 4.69
N LEU A 10 31.12 -6.65 4.83
CA LEU A 10 31.82 -5.96 5.91
C LEU A 10 30.87 -5.74 7.10
N PRO A 11 31.23 -6.16 8.32
CA PRO A 11 30.41 -5.92 9.49
C PRO A 11 30.24 -4.42 9.78
N SER A 12 29.07 -4.04 10.27
CA SER A 12 28.73 -2.65 10.54
C SER A 12 29.54 -2.02 11.69
N ASP A 13 29.88 -2.80 12.71
CA ASP A 13 30.79 -2.37 13.79
C ASP A 13 32.19 -2.03 13.26
N PHE A 14 32.68 -2.78 12.27
CA PHE A 14 33.95 -2.47 11.62
C PHE A 14 33.86 -1.17 10.81
N LEU A 15 32.75 -0.95 10.10
CA LEU A 15 32.51 0.32 9.39
C LEU A 15 32.41 1.51 10.34
N ALA A 16 31.77 1.34 11.51
CA ALA A 16 31.71 2.36 12.54
C ALA A 16 33.12 2.73 13.06
N ALA A 17 33.93 1.73 13.40
CA ALA A 17 35.32 1.93 13.84
C ALA A 17 36.18 2.61 12.75
N LEU A 18 35.99 2.22 11.49
CA LEU A 18 36.70 2.83 10.36
C LEU A 18 36.34 4.31 10.19
N LEU A 19 35.05 4.64 10.26
CA LEU A 19 34.56 6.02 10.16
C LEU A 19 35.00 6.87 11.36
N GLU A 20 35.06 6.30 12.56
CA GLU A 20 35.61 6.96 13.75
C GLU A 20 37.08 7.30 13.56
N TYR A 21 37.87 6.32 13.12
CA TYR A 21 39.29 6.50 12.86
C TYR A 21 39.54 7.62 11.85
N TYR A 22 38.82 7.64 10.73
CA TYR A 22 38.97 8.72 9.73
C TYR A 22 38.37 10.06 10.19
N ALA A 23 37.37 10.06 11.06
CA ALA A 23 36.83 11.29 11.63
C ALA A 23 37.78 11.95 12.65
N TYR A 24 38.50 11.16 13.46
CA TYR A 24 39.21 11.69 14.63
C TYR A 24 40.69 11.36 14.72
N GLU A 25 41.12 10.17 14.31
CA GLU A 25 42.46 9.65 14.63
C GLU A 25 43.42 9.66 13.44
N SER A 26 42.92 9.58 12.21
CA SER A 26 43.75 9.54 11.02
C SER A 26 44.46 10.88 10.77
N HIS A 27 45.63 10.81 10.13
CA HIS A 27 46.35 12.00 9.65
C HIS A 27 45.70 12.68 8.44
N ARG A 28 44.61 12.12 7.89
CA ARG A 28 43.84 12.65 6.75
C ARG A 28 42.36 12.69 7.09
N LYS A 29 42.00 13.46 8.11
CA LYS A 29 40.61 13.63 8.54
C LYS A 29 39.80 14.28 7.43
N THR A 30 38.63 13.73 7.14
CA THR A 30 37.74 14.28 6.11
C THR A 30 36.42 14.79 6.73
N PRO A 31 35.89 15.94 6.26
CA PRO A 31 34.59 16.45 6.70
C PRO A 31 33.45 15.44 6.50
N GLU A 32 33.54 14.63 5.46
CA GLU A 32 32.56 13.60 5.10
C GLU A 32 32.57 12.46 6.12
N ALA A 33 33.75 11.99 6.55
CA ALA A 33 33.85 10.97 7.59
C ALA A 33 33.33 11.49 8.93
N LEU A 34 33.62 12.76 9.26
CA LEU A 34 33.11 13.39 10.48
C LEU A 34 31.58 13.56 10.46
N PHE A 35 31.01 13.94 9.30
CA PHE A 35 29.58 14.02 9.13
C PHE A 35 28.91 12.65 9.23
N ALA A 36 29.45 11.65 8.52
CA ALA A 36 29.00 10.26 8.59
C ALA A 36 29.02 9.74 10.03
N PHE A 37 30.14 9.94 10.74
CA PHE A 37 30.29 9.53 12.13
C PHE A 37 29.23 10.15 13.04
N ARG A 38 29.06 11.48 12.98
CA ARG A 38 28.05 12.18 13.80
C ARG A 38 26.63 11.71 13.51
N LYS A 39 26.34 11.37 12.26
CA LYS A 39 25.01 10.90 11.85
C LYS A 39 24.75 9.51 12.42
N PHE A 40 25.67 8.56 12.24
CA PHE A 40 25.43 7.23 12.76
C PHE A 40 25.54 7.15 14.28
N ALA A 41 26.44 7.90 14.92
CA ALA A 41 26.55 7.93 16.39
C ALA A 41 25.24 8.38 17.06
N LYS A 42 24.40 9.15 16.34
CA LYS A 42 23.08 9.60 16.84
C LYS A 42 21.97 8.55 16.68
N MET A 43 22.01 7.69 15.67
CA MET A 43 20.88 6.81 15.31
C MET A 43 21.22 5.31 15.15
N GLY A 44 22.49 4.94 15.33
CA GLY A 44 23.03 3.60 15.08
C GLY A 44 23.59 3.46 13.66
N ILE A 45 24.70 2.72 13.51
CA ILE A 45 25.39 2.51 12.22
C ILE A 45 24.53 1.73 11.23
N ASP A 46 23.84 0.67 11.67
CA ASP A 46 22.97 -0.11 10.80
C ASP A 46 21.82 0.72 10.28
N ARG A 47 21.10 1.41 11.17
CA ARG A 47 19.98 2.27 10.79
C ARG A 47 20.39 3.39 9.84
N TRP A 48 21.58 3.96 10.05
CA TRP A 48 22.10 4.99 9.16
C TRP A 48 22.49 4.42 7.79
N ILE A 49 23.11 3.24 7.72
CA ILE A 49 23.40 2.54 6.46
C ILE A 49 22.11 2.23 5.70
N GLN A 50 21.08 1.73 6.40
CA GLN A 50 19.77 1.45 5.80
C GLN A 50 19.12 2.72 5.23
N ASP A 51 19.21 3.85 5.95
CA ASP A 51 18.65 5.15 5.51
C ASP A 51 19.33 5.68 4.23
N ILE A 52 20.67 5.57 4.13
CA ILE A 52 21.42 6.12 2.99
C ILE A 52 21.52 5.18 1.79
N THR A 53 21.49 3.87 2.02
CA THR A 53 21.66 2.86 0.95
C THR A 53 20.36 2.17 0.56
N GLY A 54 19.31 2.27 1.38
CA GLY A 54 18.09 1.48 1.23
C GLY A 54 18.29 -0.02 1.51
N TRP A 55 19.47 -0.43 1.98
CA TRP A 55 19.75 -1.82 2.36
C TRP A 55 18.88 -2.23 3.54
N VAL A 56 18.47 -3.50 3.60
CA VAL A 56 17.66 -4.07 4.69
C VAL A 56 18.29 -5.41 5.06
N ASP A 57 18.50 -5.66 6.35
CA ASP A 57 19.16 -6.88 6.81
C ASP A 57 18.25 -8.09 6.52
N PRO A 58 18.69 -9.08 5.72
CA PRO A 58 17.90 -10.27 5.39
C PRO A 58 17.46 -11.07 6.62
N SER A 59 18.22 -11.02 7.72
CA SER A 59 17.89 -11.67 8.99
C SER A 59 16.85 -10.90 9.82
N THR A 60 16.58 -9.64 9.44
CA THR A 60 15.48 -8.83 10.00
C THR A 60 14.20 -8.91 9.16
N ILE A 61 14.21 -9.64 8.05
CA ILE A 61 12.99 -9.95 7.29
C ILE A 61 12.18 -10.96 8.13
N PRO A 62 11.01 -10.59 8.66
CA PRO A 62 10.17 -11.52 9.39
C PRO A 62 9.69 -12.62 8.43
N VAL A 63 9.87 -13.88 8.80
CA VAL A 63 9.18 -15.01 8.17
C VAL A 63 7.67 -14.73 8.26
N GLU A 64 6.99 -14.66 7.11
CA GLU A 64 5.56 -14.33 7.04
C GLU A 64 4.71 -15.25 7.94
N PRO A 65 3.78 -14.70 8.74
CA PRO A 65 2.81 -15.51 9.44
C PRO A 65 1.60 -15.77 8.52
N PRO A 66 1.13 -17.02 8.36
CA PRO A 66 -0.24 -17.26 7.92
C PRO A 66 -1.16 -17.35 9.15
N PRO A 67 -2.49 -17.32 8.97
CA PRO A 67 -3.37 -16.25 8.50
C PRO A 67 -3.92 -15.40 9.68
N LEU A 68 -4.49 -14.22 9.42
CA LEU A 68 -5.36 -13.53 10.41
C LEU A 68 -6.71 -14.29 10.48
N PRO A 69 -7.40 -14.41 11.63
CA PRO A 69 -7.44 -13.44 12.73
C PRO A 69 -7.44 -14.03 14.16
N ASP A 70 -6.72 -13.38 15.07
CA ASP A 70 -7.26 -13.20 16.42
C ASP A 70 -6.95 -11.78 16.87
N LEU A 71 -7.99 -11.02 17.18
CA LEU A 71 -7.90 -9.60 17.52
C LEU A 71 -7.43 -9.45 18.97
N ASN A 72 -6.28 -10.01 19.30
CA ASN A 72 -5.55 -9.68 20.52
C ASN A 72 -4.70 -8.44 20.23
N LEU A 73 -5.34 -7.27 20.14
CA LEU A 73 -4.66 -6.01 20.39
C LEU A 73 -3.93 -6.19 21.73
N PRO A 74 -2.57 -6.23 21.76
CA PRO A 74 -1.87 -6.42 23.02
C PRO A 74 -2.34 -5.31 23.96
N ARG A 75 -2.52 -5.57 25.27
CA ARG A 75 -3.05 -4.59 26.23
C ARG A 75 -2.43 -3.18 26.08
N HIS A 76 -1.15 -3.11 25.67
CA HIS A 76 -0.44 -1.87 25.33
C HIS A 76 -1.07 -1.05 24.19
N ALA A 77 -1.61 -1.66 23.14
CA ALA A 77 -2.24 -0.97 22.02
C ALA A 77 -3.59 -0.36 22.44
N ILE A 78 -4.32 -1.02 23.34
CA ILE A 78 -5.53 -0.47 23.96
C ILE A 78 -5.18 0.74 24.84
N ASP A 79 -4.07 0.70 25.58
CA ASP A 79 -3.62 1.81 26.42
C ASP A 79 -3.11 3.00 25.60
N ILE A 80 -2.46 2.75 24.47
CA ILE A 80 -2.09 3.76 23.47
C ILE A 80 -3.33 4.39 22.85
N LEU A 81 -4.34 3.59 22.48
CA LEU A 81 -5.59 4.05 21.89
C LEU A 81 -6.50 4.81 22.85
N LYS A 82 -6.42 4.52 24.16
CA LYS A 82 -7.15 5.23 25.22
C LYS A 82 -6.42 6.48 25.71
N SER A 83 -5.14 6.64 25.36
CA SER A 83 -4.38 7.83 25.74
C SER A 83 -4.87 9.03 24.92
N PRO A 84 -5.46 10.07 25.55
CA PRO A 84 -6.01 11.23 24.84
C PRO A 84 -4.95 12.03 24.06
N ASN A 85 -3.67 11.78 24.36
CA ASN A 85 -2.53 12.38 23.67
C ASN A 85 -2.19 11.71 22.34
N VAL A 86 -2.74 10.52 22.05
CA VAL A 86 -2.44 9.75 20.82
C VAL A 86 -3.65 9.71 19.90
N LEU A 87 -4.82 9.33 20.43
CA LEU A 87 -6.06 9.28 19.67
C LEU A 87 -7.18 9.95 20.47
N SER A 88 -7.92 10.86 19.83
CA SER A 88 -9.07 11.48 20.49
C SER A 88 -10.16 10.44 20.74
N ALA A 89 -11.06 10.69 21.69
CA ALA A 89 -12.21 9.82 21.94
C ALA A 89 -13.01 9.54 20.66
N ASN A 90 -13.15 10.55 19.78
CA ASN A 90 -13.81 10.42 18.49
C ASN A 90 -12.99 9.58 17.50
N GLY A 91 -11.66 9.70 17.49
CA GLY A 91 -10.80 8.86 16.67
C GLY A 91 -10.83 7.39 17.09
N TYR A 92 -10.90 7.12 18.40
CA TYR A 92 -11.04 5.77 18.92
C TYR A 92 -12.39 5.15 18.54
N ARG A 93 -13.48 5.91 18.67
CA ARG A 93 -14.81 5.44 18.25
C ARG A 93 -14.88 5.20 16.74
N LEU A 94 -14.25 6.05 15.93
CA LEU A 94 -14.13 5.85 14.49
C LEU A 94 -13.40 4.54 14.16
N TYR A 95 -12.26 4.29 14.81
CA TYR A 95 -11.55 3.02 14.66
C TYR A 95 -12.44 1.82 14.95
N LEU A 96 -13.16 1.81 16.07
CA LEU A 96 -14.04 0.71 16.44
C LEU A 96 -15.15 0.48 15.40
N GLN A 97 -15.77 1.55 14.88
CA GLN A 97 -16.78 1.43 13.83
C GLN A 97 -16.20 0.90 12.52
N LEU A 98 -15.00 1.32 12.13
CA LEU A 98 -14.33 0.81 10.93
C LEU A 98 -13.99 -0.68 11.06
N GLN A 99 -13.54 -1.13 12.24
CA GLN A 99 -13.27 -2.55 12.51
C GLN A 99 -14.56 -3.39 12.53
N ASP A 100 -15.64 -2.87 13.09
CA ASP A 100 -16.94 -3.54 13.10
C ASP A 100 -17.54 -3.64 11.68
N ALA A 101 -17.44 -2.56 10.90
CA ALA A 101 -17.82 -2.55 9.49
C ALA A 101 -17.01 -3.56 8.68
N ASP A 102 -15.70 -3.67 8.92
CA ASP A 102 -14.85 -4.65 8.26
C ASP A 102 -15.31 -6.09 8.56
N LYS A 103 -15.57 -6.41 9.84
CA LYS A 103 -16.08 -7.73 10.27
C LYS A 103 -17.44 -8.07 9.67
N GLN A 104 -18.31 -7.07 9.51
CA GLN A 104 -19.64 -7.24 8.91
C GLN A 104 -19.61 -7.16 7.38
N ASN A 105 -18.42 -7.01 6.78
CA ASN A 105 -18.23 -6.73 5.35
C ASN A 105 -19.08 -5.55 4.84
N LYS A 106 -19.30 -4.55 5.70
CA LYS A 106 -19.99 -3.29 5.41
C LYS A 106 -18.96 -2.22 5.03
N ARG A 107 -19.40 -1.25 4.23
CA ARG A 107 -18.56 -0.15 3.73
C ARG A 107 -19.30 1.18 3.92
N PRO A 108 -19.54 1.60 5.18
CA PRO A 108 -20.32 2.79 5.46
C PRO A 108 -19.69 4.03 4.85
N THR A 109 -20.53 4.96 4.43
CA THR A 109 -20.13 6.28 3.93
C THR A 109 -19.48 7.12 5.03
N ILE A 110 -18.75 8.16 4.59
CA ILE A 110 -18.23 9.20 5.49
C ILE A 110 -19.40 9.83 6.27
N GLU A 111 -20.54 10.06 5.62
CA GLU A 111 -21.75 10.64 6.21
C GLU A 111 -22.34 9.76 7.30
N GLU A 112 -22.46 8.45 7.06
CA GLU A 112 -22.97 7.50 8.05
C GLU A 112 -22.03 7.36 9.24
N LEU A 113 -20.72 7.33 9.00
CA LEU A 113 -19.72 7.34 10.07
C LEU A 113 -19.79 8.64 10.87
N CYS A 114 -19.84 9.80 10.21
CA CYS A 114 -19.97 11.10 10.86
C CYS A 114 -21.25 11.20 11.69
N LYS A 115 -22.39 10.79 11.12
CA LYS A 115 -23.69 10.78 11.78
C LYS A 115 -23.74 9.79 12.95
N GLY A 116 -23.21 8.58 12.75
CA GLY A 116 -23.18 7.54 13.77
C GLY A 116 -22.27 7.88 14.96
N LEU A 117 -21.27 8.73 14.76
CA LEU A 117 -20.36 9.21 15.79
C LEU A 117 -20.72 10.58 16.36
N ASP A 118 -21.69 11.27 15.78
CA ASP A 118 -22.02 12.66 16.06
C ASP A 118 -20.80 13.60 15.92
N ILE A 119 -20.09 13.49 14.79
CA ILE A 119 -18.90 14.29 14.49
C ILE A 119 -19.00 14.99 13.14
N GLN A 120 -18.30 16.13 13.04
CA GLN A 120 -18.18 16.88 11.79
C GLN A 120 -17.11 16.26 10.88
N ARG A 121 -17.27 16.37 9.56
CA ARG A 121 -16.29 15.88 8.55
C ARG A 121 -14.83 16.30 8.83
N PRO A 122 -14.51 17.54 9.25
CA PRO A 122 -13.13 17.89 9.60
C PRO A 122 -12.56 17.06 10.77
N THR A 123 -13.41 16.68 11.73
CA THR A 123 -13.02 15.82 12.86
C THR A 123 -12.77 14.38 12.38
N TYR A 124 -13.62 13.89 11.48
CA TYR A 124 -13.42 12.60 10.81
C TYR A 124 -12.07 12.54 10.07
N HIS A 125 -11.78 13.51 9.20
CA HIS A 125 -10.53 13.51 8.44
C HIS A 125 -9.28 13.62 9.33
N LYS A 126 -9.35 14.41 10.40
CA LYS A 126 -8.26 14.50 11.39
C LYS A 126 -8.03 13.15 12.07
N ALA A 127 -9.10 12.45 12.46
CA ALA A 127 -9.02 11.13 13.05
C ALA A 127 -8.50 10.09 12.05
N LEU A 128 -9.01 10.09 10.83
CA LEU A 128 -8.63 9.17 9.76
C LEU A 128 -7.14 9.28 9.42
N LYS A 129 -6.62 10.51 9.34
CA LYS A 129 -5.20 10.77 9.12
C LYS A 129 -4.32 10.19 10.23
N LEU A 130 -4.73 10.32 11.49
CA LEU A 130 -4.00 9.74 12.62
C LEU A 130 -4.05 8.21 12.58
N LEU A 131 -5.20 7.61 12.26
CA LEU A 131 -5.33 6.16 12.10
C LEU A 131 -4.46 5.62 10.96
N ASP A 132 -4.35 6.35 9.84
CA ASP A 132 -3.44 6.01 8.74
C ASP A 132 -1.98 6.05 9.19
N GLN A 133 -1.57 7.11 9.90
CA GLN A 133 -0.22 7.24 10.46
C GLN A 133 0.13 6.11 11.44
N LEU A 134 -0.87 5.60 12.16
CA LEU A 134 -0.71 4.49 13.09
C LEU A 134 -0.87 3.11 12.41
N SER A 135 -1.11 3.06 11.09
CA SER A 135 -1.38 1.82 10.36
C SER A 135 -2.56 1.01 10.92
N LEU A 136 -3.59 1.70 11.40
CA LEU A 136 -4.78 1.12 12.02
C LEU A 136 -6.02 1.13 11.12
N LEU A 137 -5.89 1.66 9.89
CA LEU A 137 -6.97 1.65 8.92
C LEU A 137 -7.15 0.25 8.31
N PRO A 138 -8.40 -0.22 8.18
CA PRO A 138 -8.69 -1.39 7.35
C PRO A 138 -8.19 -1.20 5.91
N HIS A 139 -7.85 -2.29 5.24
CA HIS A 139 -7.27 -2.26 3.89
C HIS A 139 -8.20 -1.61 2.84
N TRP A 140 -9.51 -1.62 3.06
CA TRP A 140 -10.51 -1.04 2.15
C TRP A 140 -10.60 0.49 2.27
N VAL A 141 -9.98 1.09 3.30
CA VAL A 141 -9.95 2.54 3.49
C VAL A 141 -8.67 3.11 2.86
N ILE A 142 -8.81 3.92 1.81
CA ILE A 142 -7.68 4.49 1.06
C ILE A 142 -7.55 6.01 1.31
N THR A 143 -6.35 6.46 1.71
CA THR A 143 -6.02 7.87 1.95
C THR A 143 -5.10 8.42 0.86
N LYS A 144 -5.21 9.73 0.54
CA LYS A 144 -4.36 10.42 -0.46
C LYS A 144 -2.85 10.37 -0.13
N THR A 145 -2.48 10.18 1.14
CA THR A 145 -1.08 10.05 1.57
C THR A 145 -0.43 8.79 1.02
N ARG A 146 -1.20 7.75 0.68
CA ARG A 146 -0.70 6.58 -0.04
C ARG A 146 -0.67 6.91 -1.53
N ARG A 147 0.48 7.42 -2.00
CA ARG A 147 0.72 7.94 -3.37
C ARG A 147 0.52 6.93 -4.52
N GLN A 148 -0.04 5.74 -4.30
CA GLN A 148 -0.22 4.70 -5.32
C GLN A 148 -1.50 3.88 -5.04
N PRO A 149 -2.71 4.44 -5.25
CA PRO A 149 -3.96 3.72 -5.03
C PRO A 149 -4.10 2.50 -5.96
N GLU A 150 -3.61 2.58 -7.20
CA GLU A 150 -3.55 1.45 -8.15
C GLU A 150 -2.77 0.27 -7.53
N ARG A 151 -1.62 0.56 -6.92
CA ARG A 151 -0.80 -0.44 -6.22
C ARG A 151 -1.53 -1.09 -5.06
N LEU A 152 -2.28 -0.34 -4.25
CA LEU A 152 -3.01 -0.92 -3.12
C LEU A 152 -4.10 -1.88 -3.59
N VAL A 153 -4.84 -1.48 -4.63
CA VAL A 153 -5.88 -2.31 -5.23
C VAL A 153 -5.28 -3.55 -5.87
N ARG A 154 -4.16 -3.40 -6.58
CA ARG A 154 -3.37 -4.51 -7.13
C ARG A 154 -2.87 -5.47 -6.04
N ASP A 155 -2.26 -4.96 -4.98
CA ASP A 155 -1.74 -5.78 -3.89
C ASP A 155 -2.89 -6.53 -3.18
N TRP A 156 -4.03 -5.86 -2.97
CA TRP A 156 -5.24 -6.50 -2.46
C TRP A 156 -5.77 -7.60 -3.40
N LEU A 157 -5.79 -7.37 -4.71
CA LEU A 157 -6.18 -8.39 -5.69
C LEU A 157 -5.24 -9.59 -5.67
N ARG A 158 -3.93 -9.35 -5.64
CA ARG A 158 -2.90 -10.40 -5.56
C ARG A 158 -3.10 -11.26 -4.33
N ASP A 159 -3.39 -10.65 -3.18
CA ASP A 159 -3.63 -11.39 -1.94
C ASP A 159 -4.93 -12.25 -2.01
N LYS A 160 -5.86 -11.93 -2.93
CA LYS A 160 -7.11 -12.67 -3.13
C LYS A 160 -7.03 -13.74 -4.21
N LEU A 161 -6.38 -13.44 -5.33
CA LEU A 161 -6.35 -14.26 -6.53
C LEU A 161 -5.03 -15.02 -6.68
N GLY A 162 -4.00 -14.66 -5.92
CA GLY A 162 -2.63 -15.07 -6.19
C GLY A 162 -2.04 -14.35 -7.41
N GLY A 163 -0.99 -14.92 -7.98
CA GLY A 163 -0.33 -14.40 -9.18
C GLY A 163 0.87 -13.48 -8.90
N GLU A 164 1.47 -13.01 -9.99
CA GLU A 164 2.67 -12.18 -10.00
C GLU A 164 2.28 -10.71 -10.24
N ALA A 165 2.61 -9.84 -9.29
CA ALA A 165 2.41 -8.40 -9.44
C ALA A 165 3.59 -7.76 -10.17
N GLU A 166 3.32 -6.75 -11.01
CA GLU A 166 4.34 -6.08 -11.84
C GLU A 166 5.11 -7.05 -12.75
N ALA A 167 4.42 -8.08 -13.27
CA ALA A 167 5.05 -9.11 -14.08
C ALA A 167 5.68 -8.48 -15.34
N PRO A 168 6.98 -8.69 -15.59
CA PRO A 168 7.70 -7.96 -16.63
C PRO A 168 7.26 -8.38 -18.03
N THR A 169 7.10 -7.40 -18.93
CA THR A 169 6.92 -7.63 -20.37
C THR A 169 7.70 -6.59 -21.18
N PRO A 170 7.97 -6.83 -22.48
CA PRO A 170 8.60 -5.85 -23.36
C PRO A 170 7.83 -4.52 -23.45
N ASP A 171 6.51 -4.55 -23.26
CA ASP A 171 5.60 -3.40 -23.38
C ASP A 171 5.34 -2.70 -22.03
N GLY A 172 6.07 -3.08 -20.98
CA GLY A 172 5.91 -2.61 -19.61
C GLY A 172 5.32 -3.68 -18.68
N PRO A 173 5.38 -3.48 -17.35
CA PRO A 173 4.90 -4.47 -16.40
C PRO A 173 3.37 -4.61 -16.44
N ILE A 174 2.88 -5.83 -16.26
CA ILE A 174 1.45 -6.13 -16.01
C ILE A 174 1.17 -5.90 -14.53
N ASP A 175 0.07 -5.21 -14.21
CA ASP A 175 -0.24 -4.91 -12.80
C ASP A 175 -0.42 -6.20 -12.00
N LEU A 176 -1.22 -7.15 -12.50
CA LEU A 176 -1.32 -8.49 -11.92
C LEU A 176 -1.49 -9.57 -12.99
N LEU A 177 -0.63 -10.58 -12.93
CA LEU A 177 -0.64 -11.73 -13.82
C LEU A 177 -1.01 -12.99 -13.03
N THR A 178 -2.21 -13.52 -13.24
CA THR A 178 -2.67 -14.79 -12.64
C THR A 178 -2.60 -15.90 -13.69
N ASP A 179 -2.72 -17.16 -13.28
CA ASP A 179 -2.68 -18.30 -14.23
C ASP A 179 -3.72 -18.19 -15.36
N GLU A 180 -4.83 -17.50 -15.10
CA GLU A 180 -5.97 -17.38 -16.02
C GLU A 180 -6.07 -16.00 -16.68
N GLU A 181 -5.51 -14.95 -16.08
CA GLU A 181 -5.82 -13.56 -16.46
C GLU A 181 -4.59 -12.65 -16.53
N VAL A 182 -4.66 -11.67 -17.45
CA VAL A 182 -3.82 -10.48 -17.48
C VAL A 182 -4.67 -9.31 -17.00
N ILE A 183 -4.38 -8.81 -15.80
CA ILE A 183 -5.20 -7.82 -15.11
C ILE A 183 -4.47 -6.46 -15.12
N GLU A 184 -5.14 -5.45 -15.65
CA GLU A 184 -4.75 -4.04 -15.52
C GLU A 184 -5.65 -3.36 -14.49
N VAL A 185 -5.07 -2.62 -13.55
CA VAL A 185 -5.75 -1.92 -12.46
C VAL A 185 -5.70 -0.42 -12.71
N LYS A 186 -6.86 0.22 -12.92
CA LYS A 186 -6.93 1.66 -13.20
C LYS A 186 -8.00 2.36 -12.37
N ALA A 187 -7.71 3.61 -12.03
CA ALA A 187 -8.79 4.48 -11.56
C ALA A 187 -9.84 4.63 -12.67
N VAL A 188 -11.13 4.64 -12.31
CA VAL A 188 -12.26 4.60 -13.26
C VAL A 188 -12.18 5.70 -14.32
N HIS A 189 -11.74 6.91 -13.97
CA HIS A 189 -11.62 8.03 -14.92
C HIS A 189 -10.52 7.81 -15.99
N ASN A 190 -9.62 6.85 -15.78
CA ASN A 190 -8.54 6.47 -16.71
C ASN A 190 -8.83 5.14 -17.43
N TRP A 191 -10.10 4.72 -17.51
CA TRP A 191 -10.47 3.43 -18.11
C TRP A 191 -10.00 3.24 -19.56
N LYS A 192 -9.94 4.30 -20.36
CA LYS A 192 -9.48 4.25 -21.76
C LYS A 192 -8.01 3.85 -21.85
N ASP A 193 -7.19 4.37 -20.95
CA ASP A 193 -5.77 4.03 -20.87
C ASP A 193 -5.60 2.56 -20.48
N GLY A 194 -6.43 2.10 -19.52
CA GLY A 194 -6.47 0.70 -19.11
C GLY A 194 -6.80 -0.28 -20.23
N ILE A 195 -7.76 0.06 -21.11
CA ILE A 195 -8.06 -0.73 -22.31
C ILE A 195 -6.82 -0.85 -23.21
N GLY A 196 -6.14 0.27 -23.47
CA GLY A 196 -4.94 0.28 -24.29
C GLY A 196 -3.84 -0.61 -23.69
N HIS A 197 -3.61 -0.51 -22.39
CA HIS A 197 -2.60 -1.28 -21.69
C HIS A 197 -2.88 -2.78 -21.71
N VAL A 198 -4.09 -3.22 -21.33
CA VAL A 198 -4.41 -4.65 -21.28
C VAL A 198 -4.35 -5.29 -22.67
N LEU A 199 -4.76 -4.56 -23.72
CA LEU A 199 -4.70 -5.05 -25.11
C LEU A 199 -3.28 -5.24 -25.62
N VAL A 200 -2.35 -4.39 -25.22
CA VAL A 200 -0.94 -4.51 -25.60
C VAL A 200 -0.29 -5.62 -24.79
N LYS A 201 -0.41 -5.56 -23.46
CA LYS A 201 0.30 -6.46 -22.54
C LYS A 201 -0.15 -7.92 -22.69
N GLN A 202 -1.44 -8.18 -22.92
CA GLN A 202 -1.96 -9.55 -23.05
C GLN A 202 -1.41 -10.29 -24.28
N ARG A 203 -0.87 -9.60 -25.29
CA ARG A 203 -0.22 -10.26 -26.45
C ARG A 203 0.96 -11.15 -26.05
N ASN A 204 1.59 -10.86 -24.91
CA ASN A 204 2.67 -11.67 -24.34
C ASN A 204 2.15 -12.95 -23.66
N TYR A 205 0.84 -13.05 -23.40
CA TYR A 205 0.16 -14.16 -22.74
C TYR A 205 -1.18 -14.48 -23.44
N PRO A 206 -1.16 -15.01 -24.67
CA PRO A 206 -2.34 -15.15 -25.53
C PRO A 206 -3.42 -16.08 -24.95
N ASP A 207 -3.02 -17.03 -24.11
CA ASP A 207 -3.92 -18.01 -23.48
C ASP A 207 -4.62 -17.46 -22.23
N ARG A 208 -4.29 -16.23 -21.80
CA ARG A 208 -4.87 -15.60 -20.61
C ARG A 208 -5.92 -14.57 -20.98
N GLN A 209 -7.00 -14.52 -20.21
CA GLN A 209 -8.11 -13.59 -20.41
C GLN A 209 -7.68 -12.15 -20.11
N LYS A 210 -8.14 -11.21 -20.95
CA LYS A 210 -7.94 -9.77 -20.72
C LYS A 210 -8.89 -9.31 -19.63
N CYS A 211 -8.37 -8.71 -18.56
CA CYS A 211 -9.17 -8.18 -17.48
C CYS A 211 -8.78 -6.72 -17.19
N LEU A 212 -9.78 -5.83 -17.15
CA LEU A 212 -9.62 -4.46 -16.68
C LEU A 212 -10.35 -4.34 -15.35
N LEU A 213 -9.60 -4.09 -14.27
CA LEU A 213 -10.16 -3.78 -12.97
C LEU A 213 -10.17 -2.27 -12.76
N LEU A 214 -11.37 -1.69 -12.73
CA LEU A 214 -11.55 -0.28 -12.41
C LEU A 214 -11.82 -0.07 -10.92
N PHE A 215 -11.31 1.04 -10.38
CA PHE A 215 -11.65 1.47 -9.03
C PHE A 215 -11.90 2.96 -8.90
N GLY A 216 -12.72 3.34 -7.92
CA GLY A 216 -12.99 4.74 -7.59
C GLY A 216 -14.46 5.00 -7.29
N GLU A 217 -14.89 6.26 -7.44
CA GLU A 217 -16.29 6.63 -7.33
C GLU A 217 -17.09 6.10 -8.53
N ALA A 218 -18.35 5.73 -8.30
CA ALA A 218 -19.20 5.18 -9.34
C ALA A 218 -19.40 6.20 -10.46
N ASP A 219 -18.74 5.96 -11.61
CA ASP A 219 -18.96 6.76 -12.80
C ASP A 219 -20.30 6.35 -13.43
N GLN A 220 -21.11 7.34 -13.81
CA GLN A 220 -22.39 7.14 -14.49
C GLN A 220 -22.22 6.39 -15.84
N ASN A 221 -20.99 6.24 -16.32
CA ASN A 221 -20.67 5.61 -17.60
C ASN A 221 -20.25 4.14 -17.52
N LEU A 222 -20.32 3.46 -16.36
CA LEU A 222 -19.88 2.05 -16.24
C LEU A 222 -20.52 1.11 -17.26
N ASP A 223 -21.80 1.28 -17.61
CA ASP A 223 -22.46 0.47 -18.65
C ASP A 223 -21.85 0.69 -20.04
N GLN A 224 -21.50 1.95 -20.35
CA GLN A 224 -20.82 2.29 -21.59
C GLN A 224 -19.42 1.68 -21.60
N ILE A 225 -18.70 1.76 -20.48
CA ILE A 225 -17.36 1.17 -20.33
C ILE A 225 -17.44 -0.36 -20.50
N LYS A 226 -18.42 -1.03 -19.88
CA LYS A 226 -18.67 -2.47 -20.02
C LYS A 226 -18.89 -2.83 -21.49
N LYS A 227 -19.74 -2.06 -22.19
CA LYS A 227 -19.99 -2.27 -23.62
C LYS A 227 -18.70 -2.15 -24.44
N ARG A 228 -17.85 -1.15 -24.16
CA ARG A 228 -16.57 -0.98 -24.83
C ARG A 228 -15.58 -2.09 -24.51
N CYS A 229 -15.49 -2.54 -23.26
CA CYS A 229 -14.65 -3.66 -22.87
C CYS A 229 -15.08 -4.95 -23.60
N HIS A 230 -16.38 -5.20 -23.70
CA HIS A 230 -16.94 -6.34 -24.43
C HIS A 230 -16.60 -6.31 -25.93
N GLU A 231 -16.55 -5.14 -26.58
CA GLU A 231 -16.12 -5.01 -27.99
C GLU A 231 -14.68 -5.53 -28.22
N PHE A 232 -13.87 -5.55 -27.17
CA PHE A 232 -12.47 -6.00 -27.19
C PHE A 232 -12.24 -7.31 -26.43
N ASP A 233 -13.30 -8.02 -26.03
CA ASP A 233 -13.21 -9.25 -25.24
C ASP A 233 -12.40 -9.02 -23.94
N ILE A 234 -12.67 -7.92 -23.26
CA ILE A 234 -12.08 -7.56 -21.96
C ILE A 234 -13.14 -7.80 -20.89
N GLN A 235 -12.80 -8.63 -19.89
CA GLN A 235 -13.60 -8.75 -18.67
C GLN A 235 -13.43 -7.50 -17.83
N LEU A 236 -14.55 -6.92 -17.38
CA LEU A 236 -14.55 -5.70 -16.59
C LEU A 236 -14.89 -6.04 -15.15
N GLY A 237 -13.95 -5.78 -14.24
CA GLY A 237 -14.21 -5.74 -12.81
C GLY A 237 -14.30 -4.30 -12.32
N TYR A 238 -15.12 -4.06 -11.29
CA TYR A 238 -15.24 -2.76 -10.67
C TYR A 238 -15.24 -2.85 -9.15
N ILE A 239 -14.35 -2.07 -8.52
CA ILE A 239 -14.25 -1.92 -7.07
C ILE A 239 -14.63 -0.49 -6.74
N PRO A 240 -15.82 -0.24 -6.18
CA PRO A 240 -16.11 1.08 -5.68
C PRO A 240 -15.15 1.39 -4.52
N ILE A 241 -14.55 2.57 -4.52
CA ILE A 241 -13.67 3.03 -3.44
C ILE A 241 -14.09 4.44 -3.07
N ALA A 242 -14.37 4.63 -1.78
CA ALA A 242 -14.57 5.93 -1.20
C ALA A 242 -13.20 6.58 -1.02
N TYR A 243 -12.89 7.56 -1.87
CA TYR A 243 -11.78 8.46 -1.60
C TYR A 243 -12.18 9.38 -0.44
N SER A 244 -11.32 9.54 0.57
CA SER A 244 -11.56 10.59 1.55
C SER A 244 -11.20 11.96 0.93
N TYR A 245 -12.17 12.60 0.29
CA TYR A 245 -12.16 14.04 0.00
C TYR A 245 -13.60 14.58 0.20
N ASP A 246 -13.73 15.71 0.90
CA ASP A 246 -14.93 16.57 0.87
C ASP A 246 -15.17 16.95 -0.61
N ASP A 247 -16.30 16.71 -1.29
CA ASP A 247 -17.71 16.88 -0.94
C ASP A 247 -18.59 15.82 -1.64
N SER A 248 -19.60 15.31 -0.92
CA SER A 248 -20.78 14.53 -1.38
C SER A 248 -20.59 13.08 -1.85
N ALA A 249 -20.83 12.15 -0.90
CA ALA A 249 -21.44 10.78 -0.96
C ALA A 249 -21.29 9.95 -2.26
N GLU A 250 -20.97 8.64 -2.24
CA GLU A 250 -21.82 7.55 -1.73
C GLU A 250 -21.06 6.20 -1.62
N GLU A 251 -21.73 5.26 -0.95
CA GLU A 251 -21.34 3.95 -0.42
C GLU A 251 -20.88 2.90 -1.46
N ILE A 252 -20.05 1.94 -1.04
CA ILE A 252 -19.42 0.91 -1.88
C ILE A 252 -20.24 -0.39 -1.83
N GLN A 253 -20.88 -0.78 -2.94
CA GLN A 253 -21.35 -2.15 -3.18
C GLN A 253 -20.49 -2.85 -4.24
N ILE A 254 -19.85 -3.96 -3.89
CA ILE A 254 -19.14 -4.82 -4.84
C ILE A 254 -20.20 -5.60 -5.63
N ARG A 255 -20.32 -5.35 -6.93
CA ARG A 255 -20.99 -6.25 -7.87
C ARG A 255 -19.98 -6.66 -8.92
N LEU A 256 -19.66 -7.95 -8.96
CA LEU A 256 -19.10 -8.54 -10.17
C LEU A 256 -20.20 -8.46 -11.23
N LEU A 257 -19.90 -7.82 -12.35
CA LEU A 257 -20.83 -7.76 -13.47
C LEU A 257 -20.65 -9.07 -14.24
N GLU A 258 -21.56 -10.03 -13.99
CA GLU A 258 -21.79 -11.18 -14.88
C GLU A 258 -22.04 -10.74 -16.33
#